data_AF-A0A485JH94-F1
#
_entry.id   AF-A0A485JH94-F1
#
_cell.length_a   1.000
_cell.length_b   1.000
_cell.length_c   1.000
_cell.angle_alpha   90.00
_cell.angle_beta   90.00
_cell.angle_gamma   90.00
#
_symmetry.space_group_name_H-M   'P 1'
#
loop_
_entity.id
_entity.type
_entity.pdbx_description
1 polymer ?
#
loop_
_entity_poly.entity_id
_entity_poly.type
_entity_poly.pdbx_seq_one_letter_code
_entity_poly.pdbx_strand_id
1 'polypeptide(L)'
;MNKLGEELDAAKAELDALQAEIRDIALTIPNLPADEVPVGKDENDNVEVSRWGTPREFDFEVRDHVTLGEMHSGLDFAAAVKLTGSRFVVMKGQIARMHRALSQFMLDLHTEQHGYSENYVPYLVNQDTLYGTGQLPKFAGDLFHTRPLEEEADTSNYALIPTAEVPLTNLVRGEIIDEDDLPIKMTAHTPCFRSEAGSYGRDTRGLIRMHQFDKVEMVQIVRPEDSMAALEEMTGHAEKVLQLLGPAVP
;
A
#
# COMPACT_ATOMS: atom_id res chain seq x y z
N MET A 1 20.73 0.27 -51.45
CA MET A 1 19.91 0.92 -50.42
C MET A 1 19.06 -0.08 -49.66
N ASN A 2 18.30 -0.98 -50.32
CA ASN A 2 17.40 -1.92 -49.62
C ASN A 2 18.10 -2.86 -48.62
N LYS A 3 19.26 -3.45 -48.97
CA LYS A 3 19.99 -4.36 -48.08
C LYS A 3 20.50 -3.70 -46.79
N LEU A 4 21.00 -2.46 -46.88
CA LEU A 4 21.42 -1.69 -45.69
C LEU A 4 20.23 -1.29 -44.82
N GLY A 5 19.06 -1.07 -45.43
CA GLY A 5 17.81 -0.86 -44.69
C GLY A 5 17.40 -2.11 -43.92
N GLU A 6 17.40 -3.27 -44.58
CA GLU A 6 17.09 -4.57 -43.95
C GLU A 6 18.06 -4.90 -42.81
N GLU A 7 19.37 -4.69 -43.00
CA GLU A 7 20.38 -4.88 -41.95
C GLU A 7 20.21 -3.90 -40.78
N LEU A 8 19.83 -2.65 -41.06
CA LEU A 8 19.55 -1.65 -40.03
C LEU A 8 18.31 -2.01 -39.21
N ASP A 9 17.25 -2.46 -39.86
CA ASP A 9 16.01 -2.86 -39.19
C ASP A 9 16.22 -4.11 -38.33
N ALA A 10 17.02 -5.08 -38.81
CA ALA A 10 17.43 -6.24 -38.02
C ALA A 10 18.27 -5.84 -36.79
N ALA A 11 19.26 -4.95 -36.96
CA ALA A 11 20.10 -4.47 -35.86
C ALA A 11 19.30 -3.68 -34.81
N LYS A 12 18.29 -2.91 -35.24
CA LYS A 12 17.37 -2.22 -34.32
C LYS A 12 16.54 -3.21 -33.51
N ALA A 13 15.95 -4.21 -34.16
CA ALA A 13 15.18 -5.23 -33.47
C ALA A 13 16.02 -6.02 -32.44
N GLU A 14 17.28 -6.33 -32.79
CA GLU A 14 18.22 -6.97 -31.86
C GLU A 14 18.57 -6.06 -30.69
N LEU A 15 18.82 -4.77 -30.93
CA LEU A 15 19.09 -3.78 -29.89
C LEU A 15 17.89 -3.61 -28.95
N ASP A 16 16.67 -3.49 -29.49
CA ASP A 16 15.45 -3.33 -28.71
C ASP A 16 15.22 -4.54 -27.78
N ALA A 17 15.46 -5.76 -28.29
CA ALA A 17 15.37 -6.98 -27.49
C ALA A 17 16.42 -7.01 -26.37
N LEU A 18 17.66 -6.62 -26.66
CA LEU A 18 18.74 -6.57 -25.66
C LEU A 18 18.49 -5.50 -24.60
N GLN A 19 17.98 -4.32 -25.00
CA GLN A 19 17.59 -3.27 -24.07
C GLN A 19 16.43 -3.68 -23.17
N ALA A 20 15.47 -4.46 -23.69
CA ALA A 20 14.40 -5.04 -22.90
C ALA A 20 14.95 -6.02 -21.86
N GLU A 21 15.88 -6.91 -22.22
CA GLU A 21 16.50 -7.84 -21.28
C GLU A 21 17.26 -7.11 -20.16
N ILE A 22 18.03 -6.07 -20.51
CA ILE A 22 18.73 -5.21 -19.54
C ILE A 22 17.72 -4.55 -18.59
N ARG A 23 16.62 -4.01 -19.14
CA ARG A 23 15.56 -3.38 -18.36
C ARG A 23 14.90 -4.38 -17.40
N ASP A 24 14.59 -5.59 -17.86
CA ASP A 24 13.96 -6.62 -17.05
C ASP A 24 14.85 -7.02 -15.87
N ILE A 25 16.16 -7.17 -16.08
CA ILE A 25 17.11 -7.41 -14.99
C ILE A 25 17.13 -6.21 -14.04
N ALA A 26 17.29 -4.99 -14.56
CA ALA A 26 17.40 -3.78 -13.75
C ALA A 26 16.17 -3.57 -12.85
N LEU A 27 14.96 -3.81 -13.37
CA LEU A 27 13.70 -3.68 -12.63
C LEU A 27 13.51 -4.74 -11.53
N THR A 28 14.37 -5.76 -11.47
CA THR A 28 14.33 -6.77 -10.40
C THR A 28 15.28 -6.44 -9.23
N ILE A 29 16.15 -5.44 -9.36
CA ILE A 29 17.09 -5.06 -8.31
C ILE A 29 16.34 -4.21 -7.27
N PRO A 30 16.34 -4.58 -5.97
CA PRO A 30 15.72 -3.76 -4.93
C PRO A 30 16.50 -2.46 -4.71
N ASN A 31 15.87 -1.49 -4.04
CA ASN A 31 16.56 -0.24 -3.69
C ASN A 31 17.76 -0.49 -2.78
N LEU A 32 18.77 0.37 -2.86
CA LEU A 32 19.92 0.33 -1.94
C LEU A 32 19.48 0.82 -0.55
N PRO A 33 19.74 0.08 0.53
CA PRO A 33 19.52 0.57 1.88
C PRO A 33 20.38 1.81 2.18
N ALA A 34 19.87 2.75 2.96
CA ALA A 34 20.64 3.89 3.46
C ALA A 34 21.70 3.44 4.49
N ASP A 35 22.76 4.24 4.67
CA ASP A 35 23.91 3.88 5.50
C ASP A 35 23.56 3.69 6.99
N GLU A 36 22.52 4.38 7.46
CA GLU A 36 22.01 4.30 8.83
C GLU A 36 21.12 3.07 9.10
N VAL A 37 20.70 2.33 8.06
CA VAL A 37 19.87 1.13 8.24
C VAL A 37 20.72 0.02 8.86
N PRO A 38 20.36 -0.53 10.03
CA PRO A 38 21.14 -1.59 10.65
C PRO A 38 21.14 -2.85 9.80
N VAL A 39 22.30 -3.48 9.66
CA VAL A 39 22.43 -4.75 8.96
C VAL A 39 21.72 -5.84 9.76
N GLY A 40 20.78 -6.54 9.13
CA GLY A 40 20.03 -7.66 9.70
C GLY A 40 19.62 -8.64 8.61
N LYS A 41 19.30 -9.87 9.01
CA LYS A 41 18.90 -10.96 8.12
C LYS A 41 17.38 -11.08 8.00
N ASP A 42 16.67 -10.95 9.11
CA ASP A 42 15.23 -11.15 9.22
C ASP A 42 14.62 -10.26 10.32
N GLU A 43 13.33 -10.39 10.59
CA GLU A 43 12.60 -9.50 11.50
C GLU A 43 13.11 -9.51 12.95
N ASN A 44 13.90 -10.52 13.36
CA ASN A 44 14.44 -10.61 14.72
C ASN A 44 15.63 -9.68 14.94
N ASP A 45 16.22 -9.14 13.88
CA ASP A 45 17.34 -8.20 13.92
C ASP A 45 16.87 -6.73 13.92
N ASN A 46 15.55 -6.49 13.92
CA ASN A 46 14.98 -5.15 13.99
C ASN A 46 15.31 -4.46 15.33
N VAL A 47 15.57 -3.16 15.27
CA VAL A 47 15.91 -2.34 16.44
C VAL A 47 14.70 -1.50 16.86
N GLU A 48 14.28 -1.62 18.13
CA GLU A 48 13.26 -0.75 18.71
C GLU A 48 13.86 0.66 18.92
N VAL A 49 13.29 1.66 18.24
CA VAL A 49 13.75 3.07 18.32
C VAL A 49 13.07 3.81 19.47
N SER A 50 11.76 3.62 19.63
CA SER A 50 10.95 4.30 20.64
C SER A 50 9.76 3.45 21.07
N ARG A 51 9.18 3.80 22.22
CA ARG A 51 7.93 3.23 22.74
C ARG A 51 7.10 4.32 23.38
N TRP A 52 5.77 4.28 23.16
CA TRP A 52 4.85 5.25 23.72
C TRP A 52 3.65 4.59 24.43
N GLY A 53 3.30 5.13 25.59
CA GLY A 53 2.22 4.64 26.44
C GLY A 53 2.63 3.49 27.36
N THR A 54 1.64 2.87 28.01
CA THR A 54 1.83 1.68 28.86
C THR A 54 0.70 0.69 28.54
N PRO A 55 1.00 -0.55 28.14
CA PRO A 55 -0.02 -1.56 27.91
C PRO A 55 -0.97 -1.67 29.09
N ARG A 56 -2.28 -1.68 28.80
CA ARG A 56 -3.31 -1.67 29.84
C ARG A 56 -3.28 -2.98 30.64
N GLU A 57 -3.32 -2.86 31.97
CA GLU A 57 -3.61 -3.98 32.85
C GLU A 57 -5.12 -4.21 32.93
N PHE A 58 -5.52 -5.49 32.89
CA PHE A 58 -6.91 -5.92 32.97
C PHE A 58 -7.14 -6.76 34.21
N ASP A 59 -8.23 -6.50 34.92
CA ASP A 59 -8.72 -7.25 36.07
C ASP A 59 -9.68 -8.39 35.67
N PHE A 60 -9.73 -8.70 34.37
CA PHE A 60 -10.55 -9.76 33.78
C PHE A 60 -9.82 -10.46 32.63
N GLU A 61 -10.34 -11.62 32.21
CA GLU A 61 -9.81 -12.36 31.06
C GLU A 61 -10.02 -11.59 29.74
N VAL A 62 -8.92 -11.20 29.10
CA VAL A 62 -8.92 -10.41 27.87
C VAL A 62 -9.51 -11.23 26.72
N ARG A 63 -10.48 -10.65 26.01
CA ARG A 63 -11.09 -11.23 24.81
C ARG A 63 -10.48 -10.62 23.55
N ASP A 64 -10.24 -11.44 22.54
CA ASP A 64 -9.79 -10.97 21.23
C ASP A 64 -10.89 -10.17 20.51
N HIS A 65 -10.49 -9.42 19.47
CA HIS A 65 -11.41 -8.59 18.70
C HIS A 65 -12.46 -9.41 17.95
N VAL A 66 -12.19 -10.69 17.65
CA VAL A 66 -13.16 -11.60 17.01
C VAL A 66 -14.30 -11.92 17.98
N THR A 67 -13.97 -12.31 19.20
CA THR A 67 -14.94 -12.62 20.26
C THR A 67 -15.78 -11.40 20.60
N LEU A 68 -15.15 -10.23 20.72
CA LEU A 68 -15.87 -8.96 20.91
C LEU A 68 -16.79 -8.65 19.72
N GLY A 69 -16.32 -8.88 18.49
CA GLY A 69 -17.11 -8.72 17.28
C GLY A 69 -18.34 -9.63 17.23
N GLU A 70 -18.20 -10.89 17.63
CA GLU A 70 -19.30 -11.87 17.73
C GLU A 70 -20.32 -11.46 18.80
N MET A 71 -19.85 -11.08 20.00
CA MET A 71 -20.70 -10.62 21.11
C MET A 71 -21.61 -9.44 20.72
N HIS A 72 -21.13 -8.57 19.84
CA HIS A 72 -21.88 -7.39 19.37
C HIS A 72 -22.55 -7.60 18.00
N SER A 73 -22.51 -8.81 17.43
CA SER A 73 -22.97 -9.08 16.06
C SER A 73 -22.39 -8.10 15.02
N GLY A 74 -21.16 -7.65 15.26
CA GLY A 74 -20.50 -6.56 14.56
C GLY A 74 -19.42 -7.00 13.57
N LEU A 75 -18.82 -8.18 13.76
CA LEU A 75 -17.88 -8.80 12.82
C LEU A 75 -18.39 -10.20 12.43
N ASP A 76 -18.79 -10.36 11.18
CA ASP A 76 -19.40 -11.59 10.66
C ASP A 76 -18.52 -12.21 9.56
N PHE A 77 -17.59 -13.05 9.99
CA PHE A 77 -16.68 -13.78 9.10
C PHE A 77 -17.39 -14.91 8.32
N ALA A 78 -18.38 -15.56 8.93
CA ALA A 78 -19.13 -16.64 8.28
C ALA A 78 -19.96 -16.10 7.11
N ALA A 79 -20.58 -14.92 7.26
CA ALA A 79 -21.25 -14.25 6.16
C ALA A 79 -20.27 -13.89 5.03
N ALA A 80 -19.07 -13.41 5.35
CA ALA A 80 -18.06 -13.09 4.34
C ALA A 80 -17.56 -14.33 3.58
N VAL A 81 -17.37 -15.46 4.26
CA VAL A 81 -17.06 -16.75 3.62
C VAL A 81 -18.17 -17.17 2.66
N LYS A 82 -19.43 -16.98 3.04
CA LYS A 82 -20.58 -17.28 2.18
C LYS A 82 -20.65 -16.37 0.95
N LEU A 83 -20.28 -15.09 1.09
CA LEU A 83 -20.34 -14.10 0.00
C LEU A 83 -19.14 -14.19 -0.96
N THR A 84 -17.96 -14.50 -0.43
CA THR A 84 -16.70 -14.36 -1.16
C THR A 84 -15.74 -15.51 -0.88
N GLY A 85 -15.34 -15.71 0.37
CA GLY A 85 -14.32 -16.69 0.75
C GLY A 85 -13.63 -16.36 2.09
N SER A 86 -12.55 -17.07 2.41
CA SER A 86 -11.73 -16.79 3.59
C SER A 86 -11.05 -15.41 3.49
N ARG A 87 -10.60 -14.87 4.64
CA ARG A 87 -9.90 -13.56 4.74
C ARG A 87 -10.71 -12.35 4.22
N PHE A 88 -12.03 -12.44 4.24
CA PHE A 88 -12.98 -11.33 4.11
C PHE A 88 -13.82 -11.20 5.39
N VAL A 89 -14.43 -10.03 5.62
CA VAL A 89 -15.31 -9.78 6.79
C VAL A 89 -16.52 -8.94 6.39
N VAL A 90 -17.67 -9.21 6.99
CA VAL A 90 -18.82 -8.29 6.97
C VAL A 90 -18.88 -7.58 8.31
N MET A 91 -18.71 -6.26 8.31
CA MET A 91 -18.90 -5.44 9.51
C MET A 91 -20.35 -4.92 9.59
N LYS A 92 -20.94 -4.90 10.79
CA LYS A 92 -22.34 -4.50 11.01
C LYS A 92 -22.49 -3.51 12.16
N GLY A 93 -23.56 -2.70 12.10
CA GLY A 93 -24.00 -1.85 13.21
C GLY A 93 -22.93 -0.89 13.73
N GLN A 94 -22.77 -0.85 15.05
CA GLN A 94 -21.88 0.11 15.70
C GLN A 94 -20.39 -0.17 15.42
N ILE A 95 -19.98 -1.42 15.20
CA ILE A 95 -18.59 -1.75 14.83
C ILE A 95 -18.26 -1.20 13.44
N ALA A 96 -19.16 -1.36 12.46
CA ALA A 96 -18.99 -0.74 11.14
C ALA A 96 -18.97 0.80 11.22
N ARG A 97 -19.81 1.40 12.08
CA ARG A 97 -19.79 2.85 12.33
C ARG A 97 -18.45 3.30 12.93
N MET A 98 -17.89 2.53 13.85
CA MET A 98 -16.58 2.81 14.47
C MET A 98 -15.45 2.70 13.44
N HIS A 99 -15.46 1.65 12.61
CA HIS A 99 -14.49 1.49 11.51
C HIS A 99 -14.48 2.72 10.58
N ARG A 100 -15.67 3.19 10.17
CA ARG A 100 -15.80 4.43 9.41
C ARG A 100 -15.34 5.66 10.19
N ALA A 101 -15.67 5.77 11.47
CA ALA A 101 -15.25 6.91 12.29
C ALA A 101 -13.73 7.02 12.41
N LEU A 102 -13.02 5.88 12.47
CA LEU A 102 -11.56 5.85 12.45
C LEU A 102 -11.00 6.42 11.15
N SER A 103 -11.53 6.04 9.98
CA SER A 103 -11.03 6.57 8.71
C SER A 103 -11.28 8.06 8.54
N GLN A 104 -12.45 8.56 8.98
CA GLN A 104 -12.75 10.00 8.97
C GLN A 104 -11.83 10.77 9.90
N PHE A 105 -11.63 10.29 11.14
CA PHE A 105 -10.69 10.90 12.08
C PHE A 105 -9.27 10.98 11.51
N MET A 106 -8.78 9.91 10.89
CA MET A 106 -7.46 9.89 10.28
C MET A 106 -7.36 10.90 9.13
N LEU A 107 -8.32 10.92 8.21
CA LEU A 107 -8.35 11.89 7.11
C LEU A 107 -8.37 13.33 7.62
N ASP A 108 -9.33 13.67 8.49
CA ASP A 108 -9.47 15.01 9.05
C ASP A 108 -8.17 15.45 9.75
N LEU A 109 -7.52 14.55 10.50
CA LEU A 109 -6.25 14.85 11.15
C LEU A 109 -5.15 15.19 10.12
N HIS A 110 -4.99 14.36 9.08
CA HIS A 110 -3.92 14.59 8.11
C HIS A 110 -4.17 15.81 7.23
N THR A 111 -5.42 16.10 6.87
CA THR A 111 -5.77 17.24 6.02
C THR A 111 -5.80 18.55 6.80
N GLU A 112 -6.38 18.58 8.00
CA GLU A 112 -6.55 19.81 8.78
C GLU A 112 -5.29 20.19 9.59
N GLN A 113 -4.48 19.22 10.01
CA GLN A 113 -3.35 19.47 10.91
C GLN A 113 -1.97 19.18 10.29
N HIS A 114 -1.88 18.22 9.37
CA HIS A 114 -0.59 17.79 8.81
C HIS A 114 -0.33 18.29 7.38
N GLY A 115 -1.27 19.05 6.79
CA GLY A 115 -1.10 19.70 5.49
C GLY A 115 -1.17 18.78 4.27
N TYR A 116 -1.83 17.63 4.39
CA TYR A 116 -2.04 16.73 3.24
C TYR A 116 -3.28 17.15 2.43
N SER A 117 -3.18 17.07 1.11
CA SER A 117 -4.30 17.20 0.19
C SER A 117 -5.06 15.87 0.09
N GLU A 118 -6.39 15.91 0.24
CA GLU A 118 -7.24 14.72 0.14
C GLU A 118 -7.50 14.35 -1.32
N ASN A 119 -7.36 13.07 -1.65
CA ASN A 119 -7.51 12.55 -3.00
C ASN A 119 -8.47 11.36 -3.04
N TYR A 120 -9.41 11.39 -3.99
CA TYR A 120 -10.19 10.22 -4.39
C TYR A 120 -9.57 9.60 -5.64
N VAL A 121 -9.10 8.35 -5.53
CA VAL A 121 -8.29 7.69 -6.57
C VAL A 121 -8.97 6.45 -7.15
N PRO A 122 -8.64 6.03 -8.39
CA PRO A 122 -9.06 4.75 -8.93
C PRO A 122 -8.53 3.56 -8.11
N TYR A 123 -9.36 2.53 -7.93
CA TYR A 123 -8.95 1.28 -7.25
C TYR A 123 -8.47 0.20 -8.22
N LEU A 124 -8.63 0.42 -9.51
CA LEU A 124 -8.05 -0.36 -10.59
C LEU A 124 -7.00 0.49 -11.29
N VAL A 125 -5.81 -0.08 -11.49
CA VAL A 125 -4.69 0.60 -12.14
C VAL A 125 -4.11 -0.23 -13.26
N ASN A 126 -3.52 0.44 -14.25
CA ASN A 126 -2.86 -0.20 -15.39
C ASN A 126 -1.44 -0.68 -15.02
N GLN A 127 -0.83 -1.42 -15.95
CA GLN A 127 0.49 -2.01 -15.76
C GLN A 127 1.58 -0.95 -15.53
N ASP A 128 1.57 0.15 -16.29
CA ASP A 128 2.57 1.23 -16.14
C ASP A 128 2.59 1.81 -14.71
N THR A 129 1.40 1.95 -14.12
CA THR A 129 1.26 2.44 -12.75
C THR A 129 1.90 1.47 -11.75
N LEU A 130 1.71 0.16 -11.95
CA LEU A 130 2.32 -0.88 -11.10
C LEU A 130 3.84 -0.98 -11.27
N TYR A 131 4.36 -0.72 -12.48
CA TYR A 131 5.80 -0.59 -12.70
C TYR A 131 6.36 0.66 -12.02
N GLY A 132 5.62 1.77 -12.03
CA GLY A 132 6.03 3.04 -11.44
C GLY A 132 6.35 2.96 -9.94
N THR A 133 5.61 2.15 -9.19
CA THR A 133 5.81 1.93 -7.75
C THR A 133 6.39 0.55 -7.40
N GLY A 134 6.89 -0.19 -8.39
CA GLY A 134 7.68 -1.41 -8.20
C GLY A 134 6.92 -2.68 -7.82
N GLN A 135 5.57 -2.69 -7.86
CA GLN A 135 4.81 -3.94 -7.71
C GLN A 135 5.09 -4.88 -8.89
N LEU A 136 5.26 -4.34 -10.09
CA LEU A 136 5.77 -5.10 -11.24
C LEU A 136 7.26 -4.81 -11.48
N PRO A 137 8.03 -5.82 -11.91
CA PRO A 137 7.59 -7.16 -12.33
C PRO A 137 7.57 -8.22 -11.21
N LYS A 138 8.19 -7.96 -10.04
CA LYS A 138 8.49 -9.00 -9.03
C LYS A 138 7.27 -9.52 -8.26
N PHE A 139 6.30 -8.67 -7.98
CA PHE A 139 5.21 -8.95 -7.02
C PHE A 139 3.86 -9.11 -7.70
N ALA A 140 3.85 -9.53 -8.98
CA ALA A 140 2.61 -9.77 -9.73
C ALA A 140 1.66 -10.77 -9.04
N GLY A 141 2.21 -11.77 -8.34
CA GLY A 141 1.46 -12.78 -7.59
C GLY A 141 0.80 -12.26 -6.31
N ASP A 142 1.18 -11.07 -5.85
CA ASP A 142 0.63 -10.43 -4.64
C ASP A 142 -0.64 -9.62 -4.93
N LEU A 143 -1.00 -9.48 -6.21
CA LEU A 143 -2.08 -8.63 -6.69
C LEU A 143 -3.30 -9.45 -7.17
N PHE A 144 -4.48 -8.83 -7.09
CA PHE A 144 -5.66 -9.32 -7.81
C PHE A 144 -5.71 -8.67 -9.20
N HIS A 145 -5.73 -9.49 -10.25
CA HIS A 145 -5.83 -9.05 -11.64
C HIS A 145 -7.25 -9.22 -12.16
N THR A 146 -7.74 -8.23 -12.89
CA THR A 146 -9.03 -8.33 -13.60
C THR A 146 -8.81 -8.86 -15.00
N ARG A 147 -9.80 -9.61 -15.53
CA ARG A 147 -9.78 -9.95 -16.95
C ARG A 147 -9.99 -8.67 -17.77
N PRO A 148 -9.32 -8.52 -18.93
CA PRO A 148 -9.63 -7.45 -19.86
C PRO A 148 -11.11 -7.46 -20.24
N LEU A 149 -11.69 -6.27 -20.38
CA LEU A 149 -13.03 -6.04 -20.88
C LEU A 149 -13.07 -6.29 -22.39
N GLU A 150 -14.19 -6.84 -22.89
CA GLU A 150 -14.32 -7.17 -24.32
C GLU A 150 -14.17 -5.95 -25.24
N GLU A 151 -14.70 -4.79 -24.83
CA GLU A 151 -14.63 -3.54 -25.61
C GLU A 151 -13.27 -2.83 -25.52
N GLU A 152 -12.42 -3.23 -24.56
CA GLU A 152 -11.11 -2.63 -24.28
C GLU A 152 -10.02 -3.71 -24.15
N ALA A 153 -10.10 -4.76 -24.99
CA ALA A 153 -9.34 -5.99 -24.80
C ALA A 153 -7.81 -5.78 -24.68
N ASP A 154 -7.27 -4.80 -25.40
CA ASP A 154 -5.83 -4.51 -25.43
C ASP A 154 -5.39 -3.47 -24.36
N THR A 155 -6.33 -2.77 -23.71
CA THR A 155 -6.03 -1.63 -22.82
C THR A 155 -6.53 -1.81 -21.39
N SER A 156 -7.38 -2.79 -21.12
CA SER A 156 -8.04 -2.98 -19.82
C SER A 156 -7.43 -4.10 -18.96
N ASN A 157 -6.13 -4.36 -19.13
CA ASN A 157 -5.39 -5.24 -18.23
C ASN A 157 -5.05 -4.52 -16.92
N TYR A 158 -6.01 -4.54 -15.98
CA TYR A 158 -5.90 -3.86 -14.70
C TYR A 158 -5.62 -4.81 -13.52
N ALA A 159 -5.05 -4.25 -12.46
CA ALA A 159 -5.01 -4.87 -11.15
C ALA A 159 -5.70 -3.99 -10.10
N LEU A 160 -6.28 -4.61 -9.08
CA LEU A 160 -6.74 -3.90 -7.89
C LEU A 160 -5.54 -3.40 -7.07
N ILE A 161 -5.63 -2.19 -6.55
CA ILE A 161 -4.54 -1.56 -5.80
C ILE A 161 -4.25 -2.29 -4.46
N PRO A 162 -2.99 -2.62 -4.15
CA PRO A 162 -2.61 -3.19 -2.85
C PRO A 162 -2.43 -2.13 -1.75
N THR A 163 -2.41 -0.86 -2.15
CA THR A 163 -2.29 0.35 -1.32
C THR A 163 -2.58 1.59 -2.19
N ALA A 164 -3.11 2.67 -1.60
CA ALA A 164 -3.25 3.97 -2.25
C ALA A 164 -1.91 4.62 -2.67
N GLU A 165 -0.77 4.18 -2.12
CA GLU A 165 0.57 4.59 -2.58
C GLU A 165 0.72 4.43 -4.11
N VAL A 166 0.21 3.32 -4.67
CA VAL A 166 0.31 3.01 -6.09
C VAL A 166 -0.30 4.13 -6.97
N PRO A 167 -1.59 4.47 -6.84
CA PRO A 167 -2.16 5.56 -7.62
C PRO A 167 -1.65 6.94 -7.21
N LEU A 168 -1.43 7.22 -5.92
CA LEU A 168 -1.03 8.54 -5.45
C LEU A 168 0.37 8.93 -5.94
N THR A 169 1.37 8.06 -5.77
CA THR A 169 2.75 8.33 -6.20
C THR A 169 2.83 8.47 -7.72
N ASN A 170 1.99 7.75 -8.47
CA ASN A 170 1.95 7.86 -9.92
C ASN A 170 1.26 9.13 -10.45
N LEU A 171 0.64 9.97 -9.59
CA LEU A 171 0.08 11.25 -10.03
C LEU A 171 1.16 12.17 -10.61
N VAL A 172 2.41 12.06 -10.14
CA VAL A 172 3.55 12.85 -10.64
C VAL A 172 4.36 12.15 -11.74
N ARG A 173 3.88 11.00 -12.26
CA ARG A 173 4.63 10.21 -13.26
C ARG A 173 4.79 11.00 -14.56
N GLY A 174 6.04 11.26 -14.93
CA GLY A 174 6.38 11.95 -16.19
C GLY A 174 6.23 13.47 -16.12
N GLU A 175 5.99 14.02 -14.92
CA GLU A 175 5.92 15.46 -14.70
C GLU A 175 7.31 16.07 -14.43
N ILE A 176 7.46 17.35 -14.75
CA ILE A 176 8.57 18.19 -14.31
C ILE A 176 7.95 19.22 -13.38
N ILE A 177 8.27 19.12 -12.09
CA ILE A 177 7.66 19.92 -11.02
C ILE A 177 8.63 21.05 -10.67
N ASP A 178 8.12 22.27 -10.49
CA ASP A 178 8.92 23.38 -9.98
C ASP A 178 9.30 23.10 -8.53
N GLU A 179 10.54 23.39 -8.13
CA GLU A 179 10.98 23.15 -6.74
C GLU A 179 10.17 23.98 -5.74
N ASP A 180 9.64 25.13 -6.16
CA ASP A 180 8.79 26.00 -5.33
C ASP A 180 7.41 25.35 -5.02
N ASP A 181 6.99 24.35 -5.80
CA ASP A 181 5.74 23.59 -5.59
C ASP A 181 5.95 22.36 -4.69
N LEU A 182 7.19 22.06 -4.28
CA LEU A 182 7.51 20.97 -3.35
C LEU A 182 7.57 21.49 -1.89
N PRO A 183 7.12 20.69 -0.89
CA PRO A 183 6.66 19.31 -1.00
C PRO A 183 5.19 19.17 -1.40
N ILE A 184 4.87 18.18 -2.24
CA ILE A 184 3.49 17.76 -2.49
C ILE A 184 3.11 16.68 -1.49
N LYS A 185 2.10 16.93 -0.66
CA LYS A 185 1.62 16.02 0.39
C LYS A 185 0.21 15.55 0.06
N MET A 186 0.01 14.25 -0.09
CA MET A 186 -1.27 13.65 -0.50
C MET A 186 -1.73 12.56 0.47
N THR A 187 -3.03 12.51 0.76
CA THR A 187 -3.65 11.44 1.54
C THR A 187 -4.90 10.91 0.85
N ALA A 188 -5.20 9.63 1.07
CA ALA A 188 -6.40 8.97 0.57
C ALA A 188 -6.85 7.85 1.51
N HIS A 189 -8.16 7.68 1.66
CA HIS A 189 -8.78 6.50 2.27
C HIS A 189 -9.26 5.56 1.16
N THR A 190 -8.66 4.37 1.06
CA THR A 190 -9.05 3.39 0.04
C THR A 190 -9.17 1.98 0.62
N PRO A 191 -10.01 1.11 0.01
CA PRO A 191 -9.83 -0.31 0.16
C PRO A 191 -8.49 -0.72 -0.50
N CYS A 192 -7.81 -1.68 0.10
CA CYS A 192 -6.55 -2.24 -0.34
C CYS A 192 -6.73 -3.75 -0.56
N PHE A 193 -6.23 -4.28 -1.68
CA PHE A 193 -6.44 -5.66 -2.09
C PHE A 193 -5.11 -6.41 -2.21
N ARG A 194 -4.94 -7.49 -1.45
CA ARG A 194 -3.72 -8.31 -1.45
C ARG A 194 -4.04 -9.79 -1.54
N SER A 195 -3.34 -10.51 -2.40
CA SER A 195 -3.53 -11.96 -2.53
C SER A 195 -3.07 -12.72 -1.28
N GLU A 196 -2.19 -12.10 -0.46
CA GLU A 196 -1.60 -12.70 0.74
C GLU A 196 -0.95 -14.07 0.44
N ALA A 197 -0.42 -14.23 -0.78
CA ALA A 197 0.31 -15.43 -1.20
C ALA A 197 1.46 -15.73 -0.23
N GLY A 198 1.65 -17.01 0.10
CA GLY A 198 2.71 -17.45 1.02
C GLY A 198 2.40 -17.29 2.52
N SER A 199 1.24 -16.74 2.92
CA SER A 199 0.85 -16.56 4.33
C SER A 199 0.14 -17.76 4.99
N TYR A 200 0.32 -18.99 4.46
CA TYR A 200 -0.42 -20.17 4.91
C TYR A 200 -0.21 -20.44 6.41
N GLY A 201 -1.29 -20.44 7.19
CA GLY A 201 -1.26 -20.71 8.63
C GLY A 201 -0.91 -19.52 9.53
N ARG A 202 -0.46 -18.37 8.99
CA ARG A 202 -0.18 -17.14 9.76
C ARG A 202 -1.42 -16.24 9.80
N ASP A 203 -1.75 -15.72 10.98
CA ASP A 203 -2.86 -14.77 11.22
C ASP A 203 -4.18 -15.22 10.58
N THR A 204 -4.57 -16.48 10.81
CA THR A 204 -5.75 -17.09 10.17
C THR A 204 -7.07 -16.66 10.80
N ARG A 205 -7.04 -16.14 12.04
CA ARG A 205 -8.19 -15.66 12.79
C ARG A 205 -8.16 -14.13 12.90
N GLY A 206 -9.24 -13.47 12.52
CA GLY A 206 -9.45 -12.05 12.78
C GLY A 206 -9.18 -11.13 11.60
N LEU A 207 -8.80 -9.88 11.89
CA LEU A 207 -8.74 -8.77 10.93
C LEU A 207 -7.30 -8.38 10.53
N ILE A 208 -6.29 -9.00 11.15
CA ILE A 208 -4.88 -8.61 10.99
C ILE A 208 -4.37 -8.89 9.57
N ARG A 209 -4.88 -9.94 8.92
CA ARG A 209 -4.47 -10.33 7.56
C ARG A 209 -5.68 -10.70 6.70
N MET A 210 -6.09 -9.76 5.87
CA MET A 210 -7.29 -9.83 5.04
C MET A 210 -6.95 -9.63 3.55
N HIS A 211 -7.73 -10.23 2.65
CA HIS A 211 -7.61 -9.94 1.22
C HIS A 211 -8.07 -8.52 0.89
N GLN A 212 -8.97 -7.97 1.70
CA GLN A 212 -9.44 -6.60 1.61
C GLN A 212 -9.39 -5.94 2.98
N PHE A 213 -8.74 -4.79 3.08
CA PHE A 213 -8.71 -3.94 4.27
C PHE A 213 -8.69 -2.47 3.87
N ASP A 214 -9.16 -1.60 4.74
CA ASP A 214 -9.11 -0.15 4.50
C ASP A 214 -7.84 0.45 5.08
N LYS A 215 -7.30 1.48 4.42
CA LYS A 215 -6.14 2.22 4.89
C LYS A 215 -6.26 3.70 4.53
N VAL A 216 -5.85 4.57 5.44
CA VAL A 216 -5.60 5.98 5.16
C VAL A 216 -4.10 6.13 4.92
N GLU A 217 -3.73 6.49 3.70
CA GLU A 217 -2.33 6.57 3.27
C GLU A 217 -1.81 8.00 3.32
N MET A 218 -0.51 8.16 3.54
CA MET A 218 0.22 9.41 3.36
C MET A 218 1.30 9.20 2.29
N VAL A 219 1.38 10.11 1.32
CA VAL A 219 2.44 10.16 0.30
C VAL A 219 3.02 11.56 0.29
N GLN A 220 4.35 11.67 0.25
CA GLN A 220 5.06 12.93 0.07
C GLN A 220 5.97 12.85 -1.16
N ILE A 221 5.89 13.85 -2.03
CA ILE A 221 6.85 14.08 -3.12
C ILE A 221 7.69 15.28 -2.70
N VAL A 222 9.00 15.08 -2.57
CA VAL A 222 9.91 16.03 -1.92
C VAL A 222 11.20 16.19 -2.73
N ARG A 223 11.96 17.25 -2.46
CA ARG A 223 13.31 17.39 -3.00
C ARG A 223 14.23 16.32 -2.40
N PRO A 224 15.25 15.85 -3.13
CA PRO A 224 16.13 14.78 -2.66
C PRO A 224 16.75 15.06 -1.28
N GLU A 225 17.15 16.30 -1.03
CA GLU A 225 17.84 16.72 0.19
C GLU A 225 16.94 16.72 1.43
N ASP A 226 15.62 16.77 1.24
CA ASP A 226 14.62 16.88 2.29
C ASP A 226 14.01 15.51 2.69
N SER A 227 14.32 14.44 1.93
CA SER A 227 13.67 13.13 2.05
C SER A 227 13.76 12.49 3.44
N MET A 228 14.91 12.56 4.10
CA MET A 228 15.08 11.99 5.44
C MET A 228 14.30 12.77 6.51
N ALA A 229 14.24 14.10 6.40
CA ALA A 229 13.44 14.90 7.30
C ALA A 229 11.94 14.64 7.08
N ALA A 230 11.51 14.46 5.83
CA ALA A 230 10.14 14.09 5.48
C ALA A 230 9.74 12.71 6.03
N LEU A 231 10.66 11.74 6.07
CA LEU A 231 10.42 10.42 6.67
C LEU A 231 10.14 10.52 8.17
N GLU A 232 10.95 11.29 8.91
CA GLU A 232 10.73 11.54 10.35
C GLU A 232 9.41 12.27 10.59
N GLU A 233 9.10 13.30 9.79
CA GLU A 233 7.82 14.03 9.87
C GLU A 233 6.62 13.09 9.64
N MET A 234 6.65 12.31 8.56
CA MET A 234 5.57 11.39 8.21
C MET A 234 5.39 10.27 9.24
N THR A 235 6.48 9.76 9.81
CA THR A 235 6.44 8.80 10.93
C THR A 235 5.76 9.43 12.14
N GLY A 236 6.14 10.66 12.50
CA GLY A 236 5.49 11.41 13.57
C GLY A 236 3.99 11.66 13.33
N HIS A 237 3.58 11.93 12.09
CA HIS A 237 2.16 12.04 11.74
C HIS A 237 1.38 10.74 11.97
N ALA A 238 1.98 9.59 11.67
CA ALA A 238 1.37 8.29 11.94
C ALA A 238 1.34 7.99 13.46
N GLU A 239 2.41 8.28 14.19
CA GLU A 239 2.44 8.16 15.65
C GLU A 239 1.36 9.03 16.30
N LYS A 240 1.09 10.23 15.75
CA LYS A 240 0.09 11.15 16.28
C LYS A 240 -1.31 10.56 16.28
N VAL A 241 -1.67 9.77 15.27
CA VAL A 241 -2.95 9.03 15.21
C VAL A 241 -3.07 8.11 16.42
N LEU A 242 -2.03 7.32 16.71
CA LEU A 242 -1.99 6.40 17.85
C LEU A 242 -2.05 7.16 19.18
N GLN A 243 -1.29 8.24 19.31
CA GLN A 243 -1.28 9.05 20.53
C GLN A 243 -2.66 9.64 20.86
N LEU A 244 -3.40 10.09 19.84
CA LEU A 244 -4.72 10.69 20.00
C LEU A 244 -5.83 9.66 20.27
N LEU A 245 -5.73 8.46 19.70
CA LEU A 245 -6.68 7.37 19.99
C LEU A 245 -6.46 6.76 21.39
N GLY A 246 -5.27 6.96 21.98
CA GLY A 246 -4.91 6.42 23.29
C GLY A 246 -4.57 4.93 23.40
N PRO A 247 -4.44 4.08 22.35
CA PRO A 247 -3.86 2.75 22.52
C PRO A 247 -2.36 2.88 22.84
N ALA A 248 -1.92 2.19 23.89
CA ALA A 248 -0.50 1.92 24.06
C ALA A 248 -0.06 0.87 23.03
N VAL A 249 1.13 1.06 22.46
CA VAL A 249 1.75 0.06 21.59
C VAL A 249 2.24 -1.11 22.48
N PRO A 250 1.89 -2.38 22.18
CA PRO A 250 2.45 -3.54 22.89
C PRO A 250 3.96 -3.65 22.74
#